data_AF-A0A920T1V7-F1
#
_entry.id   AF-A0A920T1V7-F1
#
_cell.length_a   1.000
_cell.length_b   1.000
_cell.length_c   1.000
_cell.angle_alpha   90.00
_cell.angle_beta   90.00
_cell.angle_gamma   90.00
#
_symmetry.space_group_name_H-M   'P 1'
#
loop_
_entity.id
_entity.type
_entity.pdbx_description
1 polymer ?
#
loop_
_entity_poly.entity_id
_entity_poly.type
_entity_poly.pdbx_seq_one_letter_code
_entity_poly.pdbx_strand_id
1 'polypeptide(L)'
;MVQFEIIYFDSSGNQGDTVIATTDNSYIIFDDTSPSDFTVGDVVSTGGNNVSLFWNSTNTGMDVIIPIASDTTLDSGRVQIYAKIGANAFEILGSYEFVEAGEVGLTKTMSIPGEQVRSITGYAEEQTITIRANIYDVPGNETIGAESTTELTIEETSPSITYVSYRSNFSDTTLATVGHEITVTLRTNEAIQNPTATISSNTANIIDLGGDAWHCKYEMQDSDSEELYLFK
;
A
#
# COMPACT_ATOMS: atom_id res chain seq x y z
N MET A 1 6.92 -4.16 -40.80
CA MET A 1 7.85 -3.11 -41.25
C MET A 1 7.13 -2.21 -42.22
N VAL A 2 7.27 -0.90 -42.06
CA VAL A 2 6.66 0.08 -42.97
C VAL A 2 7.37 0.03 -44.32
N GLN A 3 6.61 -0.07 -45.41
CA GLN A 3 7.14 -0.06 -46.77
C GLN A 3 7.11 1.35 -47.35
N PHE A 4 8.09 1.68 -48.20
CA PHE A 4 8.11 2.93 -48.97
C PHE A 4 8.57 2.65 -50.40
N GLU A 5 8.26 3.59 -51.29
CA GLU A 5 8.70 3.57 -52.68
C GLU A 5 9.16 4.97 -53.08
N ILE A 6 10.33 5.06 -53.73
CA ILE A 6 10.83 6.31 -54.32
C ILE A 6 11.05 6.09 -55.81
N ILE A 7 10.40 6.95 -56.60
CA ILE A 7 10.64 7.12 -58.03
C ILE A 7 11.27 8.50 -58.22
N TYR A 8 12.42 8.55 -58.90
CA TYR A 8 13.15 9.79 -59.12
C TYR A 8 13.61 9.94 -60.56
N PHE A 9 13.83 11.18 -60.98
CA PHE A 9 14.31 11.55 -62.31
C PHE A 9 15.54 12.44 -62.17
N ASP A 10 16.48 12.37 -63.11
CA ASP A 10 17.58 13.34 -63.19
C ASP A 10 17.08 14.71 -63.71
N SER A 11 17.96 15.72 -63.71
CA SER A 11 17.62 17.08 -64.18
C SER A 11 17.26 17.17 -65.66
N SER A 12 17.56 16.13 -66.45
CA SER A 12 17.22 16.02 -67.88
C SER A 12 15.95 15.16 -68.11
N GLY A 13 15.36 14.59 -67.06
CA GLY A 13 14.13 13.83 -67.09
C GLY A 13 14.28 12.32 -67.26
N ASN A 14 15.48 11.74 -67.12
CA ASN A 14 15.65 10.28 -67.17
C ASN A 14 15.27 9.66 -65.82
N GLN A 15 14.39 8.65 -65.82
CA GLN A 15 13.99 7.95 -64.59
C GLN A 15 15.12 7.05 -64.09
N GLY A 16 15.41 7.09 -62.79
CA GLY A 16 16.28 6.13 -62.11
C GLY A 16 15.57 4.84 -61.72
N ASP A 17 16.30 3.94 -61.08
CA ASP A 17 15.73 2.71 -60.52
C ASP A 17 14.80 3.02 -59.34
N THR A 18 13.72 2.25 -59.18
CA THR A 18 12.83 2.39 -58.02
C THR A 18 13.54 1.96 -56.74
N VAL A 19 13.50 2.81 -55.71
CA VAL A 19 14.09 2.52 -54.39
C VAL A 19 12.98 2.09 -53.42
N ILE A 20 13.09 0.87 -52.88
CA ILE A 20 12.12 0.28 -51.93
C ILE A 20 12.76 -0.17 -50.60
N ALA A 21 14.04 0.14 -50.41
CA ALA A 21 14.80 -0.22 -49.21
C ALA A 21 15.82 0.88 -48.89
N THR A 22 16.22 0.95 -47.62
CA THR A 22 17.20 1.92 -47.13
C THR A 22 18.62 1.46 -47.46
N THR A 23 19.55 2.40 -47.61
CA THR A 23 20.96 2.10 -47.89
C THR A 23 21.79 1.85 -46.63
N ASP A 24 21.25 2.19 -45.45
CA ASP A 24 21.89 2.06 -44.14
C ASP A 24 21.24 0.98 -43.26
N ASN A 25 20.33 0.18 -43.83
CA ASN A 25 19.52 -0.82 -43.14
C ASN A 25 18.62 -0.27 -42.03
N SER A 26 18.33 1.04 -42.02
CA SER A 26 17.32 1.60 -41.14
C SER A 26 15.93 1.05 -41.48
N TYR A 27 15.11 0.82 -40.47
CA TYR A 27 13.74 0.34 -40.61
C TYR A 27 12.84 0.94 -39.52
N ILE A 28 11.54 0.94 -39.80
CA ILE A 28 10.49 1.27 -38.82
C ILE A 28 9.59 0.05 -38.65
N ILE A 29 9.39 -0.34 -37.39
CA ILE A 29 8.32 -1.24 -37.01
C ILE A 29 7.11 -0.37 -36.71
N PHE A 30 6.03 -0.63 -37.42
CA PHE A 30 4.72 -0.09 -37.07
C PHE A 30 4.04 -1.12 -36.17
N ASP A 31 3.61 -0.67 -35.01
CA ASP A 31 2.84 -1.43 -34.06
C ASP A 31 1.61 -0.61 -33.68
N ASP A 32 0.46 -1.26 -33.72
CA ASP A 32 -0.86 -0.70 -33.40
C ASP A 32 -1.59 -1.63 -32.42
N THR A 33 -0.86 -2.56 -31.79
CA THR A 33 -1.41 -3.55 -30.89
C THR A 33 -1.24 -3.05 -29.47
N SER A 34 -2.34 -2.71 -28.81
CA SER A 34 -2.28 -2.37 -27.38
C SER A 34 -1.96 -3.62 -26.54
N PRO A 35 -1.33 -3.45 -25.36
CA PRO A 35 -1.18 -4.53 -24.39
C PRO A 35 -2.50 -5.27 -24.11
N SER A 36 -2.43 -6.53 -23.69
CA SER A 36 -3.65 -7.27 -23.31
C SER A 36 -4.34 -6.64 -22.09
N ASP A 37 -5.67 -6.79 -22.00
CA ASP A 37 -6.44 -6.38 -20.83
C ASP A 37 -5.93 -7.06 -19.55
N PHE A 38 -5.95 -6.31 -18.44
CA PHE A 38 -5.51 -6.80 -17.14
C PHE A 38 -6.31 -6.17 -16.00
N THR A 39 -6.20 -6.74 -14.81
CA THR A 39 -6.72 -6.18 -13.55
C THR A 39 -5.54 -5.90 -12.63
N VAL A 40 -5.53 -4.76 -11.96
CA VAL A 40 -4.50 -4.47 -10.94
C VAL A 40 -4.60 -5.51 -9.83
N GLY A 41 -3.44 -6.04 -9.42
CA GLY A 41 -3.35 -7.02 -8.35
C GLY A 41 -3.46 -6.38 -6.97
N ASP A 42 -2.82 -7.02 -5.99
CA ASP A 42 -2.90 -6.58 -4.59
C ASP A 42 -2.27 -5.21 -4.36
N VAL A 43 -2.87 -4.46 -3.44
CA VAL A 43 -2.40 -3.18 -2.93
C VAL A 43 -2.08 -3.36 -1.45
N VAL A 44 -0.84 -3.09 -1.05
CA VAL A 44 -0.35 -3.40 0.29
C VAL A 44 0.32 -2.18 0.90
N SER A 45 -0.15 -1.74 2.07
CA SER A 45 0.52 -0.72 2.88
C SER A 45 1.92 -1.19 3.31
N THR A 46 2.89 -0.29 3.30
CA THR A 46 4.27 -0.56 3.72
C THR A 46 4.76 0.44 4.77
N GLY A 47 5.72 -0.03 5.58
CA GLY A 47 6.25 0.71 6.73
C GLY A 47 5.27 0.83 7.90
N GLY A 48 5.83 1.11 9.09
CA GLY A 48 5.04 1.22 10.32
C GLY A 48 4.30 -0.07 10.69
N ASN A 49 3.09 0.09 11.23
CA ASN A 49 2.16 -0.99 11.57
C ASN A 49 1.23 -1.26 10.39
N ASN A 50 1.44 -2.38 9.69
CA ASN A 50 0.60 -2.75 8.56
C ASN A 50 -0.62 -3.53 9.05
N VAL A 51 -1.80 -2.99 8.79
CA VAL A 51 -3.09 -3.66 9.01
C VAL A 51 -3.75 -3.85 7.65
N SER A 52 -4.13 -5.09 7.33
CA SER A 52 -4.75 -5.41 6.03
C SER A 52 -6.01 -4.56 5.80
N LEU A 53 -6.17 -4.05 4.58
CA LEU A 53 -7.29 -3.20 4.15
C LEU A 53 -7.35 -1.82 4.81
N PHE A 54 -6.34 -1.43 5.60
CA PHE A 54 -6.27 -0.11 6.21
C PHE A 54 -5.00 0.64 5.82
N TRP A 55 -5.15 1.94 5.64
CA TRP A 55 -4.08 2.91 5.54
C TRP A 55 -4.08 3.77 6.80
N ASN A 56 -3.07 3.61 7.65
CA ASN A 56 -2.99 4.32 8.93
C ASN A 56 -1.82 5.30 9.00
N SER A 57 -1.83 6.13 10.05
CA SER A 57 -0.87 7.22 10.27
C SER A 57 0.58 6.76 10.40
N THR A 58 0.82 5.46 10.63
CA THR A 58 2.17 4.89 10.71
C THR A 58 2.70 4.39 9.37
N ASN A 59 1.85 4.21 8.36
CA ASN A 59 2.27 3.72 7.04
C ASN A 59 3.08 4.78 6.29
N THR A 60 4.22 4.36 5.73
CA THR A 60 5.18 5.24 5.05
C THR A 60 5.21 5.04 3.55
N GLY A 61 4.51 4.04 3.02
CA GLY A 61 4.42 3.76 1.60
C GLY A 61 3.36 2.72 1.26
N MET A 62 3.23 2.42 -0.02
CA MET A 62 2.28 1.46 -0.58
C MET A 62 2.93 0.73 -1.75
N ASP A 63 2.81 -0.60 -1.78
CA ASP A 63 3.19 -1.41 -2.94
C ASP A 63 1.94 -1.81 -3.72
N VAL A 64 1.98 -1.63 -5.04
CA VAL A 64 0.91 -2.02 -5.97
C VAL A 64 1.45 -3.09 -6.92
N ILE A 65 0.83 -4.27 -6.94
CA ILE A 65 1.28 -5.40 -7.75
C ILE A 65 0.53 -5.38 -9.10
N ILE A 66 1.28 -5.29 -10.19
CA ILE A 66 0.74 -5.21 -11.55
C ILE A 66 1.08 -6.49 -12.32
N PRO A 67 0.07 -7.30 -12.72
CA PRO A 67 0.30 -8.43 -13.62
C PRO A 67 0.81 -7.95 -14.97
N ILE A 68 1.91 -8.53 -15.44
CA ILE A 68 2.48 -8.23 -16.76
C ILE A 68 2.27 -9.44 -17.66
N ALA A 69 1.60 -9.25 -18.79
CA ALA A 69 1.34 -10.33 -19.74
C ALA A 69 2.65 -10.91 -20.30
N SER A 70 2.61 -12.18 -20.74
CA SER A 70 3.71 -12.82 -21.48
C SER A 70 3.78 -12.30 -22.92
N ASP A 71 4.02 -11.00 -23.05
CA ASP A 71 4.14 -10.26 -24.30
C ASP A 71 5.50 -9.56 -24.33
N THR A 72 6.36 -9.97 -25.26
CA THR A 72 7.73 -9.45 -25.36
C THR A 72 7.79 -7.98 -25.76
N THR A 73 6.72 -7.40 -26.30
CA THR A 73 6.65 -5.96 -26.61
C THR A 73 6.56 -5.10 -25.34
N LEU A 74 6.24 -5.72 -24.20
CA LEU A 74 6.20 -5.07 -22.89
C LEU A 74 7.58 -4.96 -22.23
N ASP A 75 8.60 -5.68 -22.68
CA ASP A 75 9.97 -5.45 -22.20
C ASP A 75 10.38 -4.01 -22.54
N SER A 76 10.79 -3.24 -21.53
CA SER A 76 11.05 -1.80 -21.64
C SER A 76 9.82 -0.93 -21.97
N GLY A 77 8.61 -1.50 -21.91
CA GLY A 77 7.37 -0.75 -21.80
C GLY A 77 7.29 -0.01 -20.45
N ARG A 78 6.19 0.71 -20.19
CA ARG A 78 6.03 1.51 -18.96
C ARG A 78 4.71 1.21 -18.23
N VAL A 79 4.74 1.35 -16.91
CA VAL A 79 3.57 1.23 -16.03
C VAL A 79 3.38 2.55 -15.28
N GLN A 80 2.16 3.07 -15.25
CA GLN A 80 1.78 4.25 -14.46
C GLN A 80 0.60 3.92 -13.54
N ILE A 81 0.74 4.22 -12.25
CA ILE A 81 -0.32 4.05 -11.26
C ILE A 81 -1.22 5.28 -11.21
N TYR A 82 -2.51 5.04 -11.02
CA TYR A 82 -3.53 6.04 -10.76
C TYR A 82 -4.32 5.66 -9.51
N ALA A 83 -4.74 6.66 -8.74
CA ALA A 83 -5.58 6.47 -7.57
C ALA A 83 -6.74 7.47 -7.56
N LYS A 84 -7.82 7.10 -6.86
CA LYS A 84 -8.91 8.00 -6.49
C LYS A 84 -9.30 7.75 -5.05
N ILE A 85 -9.89 8.77 -4.41
CA ILE A 85 -10.56 8.64 -3.12
C ILE A 85 -12.07 8.72 -3.33
N GLY A 86 -12.81 7.70 -2.89
CA GLY A 86 -14.28 7.67 -3.01
C GLY A 86 -14.78 7.94 -4.44
N ALA A 87 -15.64 8.95 -4.59
CA ALA A 87 -16.25 9.32 -5.87
C ALA A 87 -15.41 10.30 -6.73
N ASN A 88 -14.19 10.63 -6.31
CA ASN A 88 -13.31 11.53 -7.07
C ASN A 88 -12.83 10.90 -8.39
N ALA A 89 -12.34 11.74 -9.30
CA ALA A 89 -11.69 11.27 -10.51
C ALA A 89 -10.31 10.64 -10.19
N PHE A 90 -9.89 9.68 -11.02
CA PHE A 90 -8.54 9.14 -10.92
C PHE A 90 -7.49 10.20 -11.28
N GLU A 91 -6.46 10.29 -10.46
CA GLU A 91 -5.26 11.09 -10.70
C GLU A 91 -4.01 10.23 -10.65
N ILE A 92 -2.92 10.76 -11.20
CA ILE A 92 -1.62 10.07 -11.24
C ILE A 92 -1.09 9.92 -9.82
N LEU A 93 -0.72 8.68 -9.45
CA LEU A 93 -0.08 8.39 -8.18
C LEU A 93 1.36 7.93 -8.44
N GLY A 94 2.30 8.77 -8.03
CA GLY A 94 3.73 8.54 -8.22
C GLY A 94 4.21 8.55 -9.67
N SER A 95 5.47 8.20 -9.85
CA SER A 95 6.12 8.18 -11.17
C SER A 95 5.82 6.88 -11.90
N TYR A 96 5.89 6.92 -13.23
CA TYR A 96 5.92 5.69 -14.01
C TYR A 96 7.25 4.95 -13.82
N GLU A 97 7.24 3.66 -14.10
CA GLU A 97 8.44 2.83 -14.16
C GLU A 97 8.46 1.98 -15.43
N PHE A 98 9.65 1.59 -15.87
CA PHE A 98 9.80 0.66 -16.98
C PHE A 98 9.56 -0.78 -16.50
N VAL A 99 8.97 -1.59 -17.37
CA VAL A 99 8.90 -3.05 -17.21
C VAL A 99 10.25 -3.63 -17.56
N GLU A 100 10.82 -4.41 -16.66
CA GLU A 100 12.08 -5.11 -16.90
C GLU A 100 11.84 -6.44 -17.63
N ALA A 101 12.80 -6.89 -18.44
CA ALA A 101 12.73 -8.16 -19.15
C ALA A 101 12.38 -9.37 -18.25
N GLY A 102 12.82 -9.34 -16.98
CA GLY A 102 12.53 -10.37 -15.99
C GLY A 102 11.11 -10.35 -15.43
N GLU A 103 10.35 -9.27 -15.64
CA GLU A 103 8.97 -9.10 -15.15
C GLU A 103 7.92 -9.52 -16.20
N VAL A 104 8.31 -9.69 -17.47
CA VAL A 104 7.39 -10.10 -18.56
C VAL A 104 6.82 -11.49 -18.29
N GLY A 105 5.49 -11.60 -18.27
CA GLY A 105 4.78 -12.82 -17.91
C GLY A 105 4.67 -13.09 -16.41
N LEU A 106 5.14 -12.16 -15.56
CA LEU A 106 5.08 -12.23 -14.11
C LEU A 106 4.33 -11.00 -13.56
N THR A 107 4.95 -10.28 -12.63
CA THR A 107 4.39 -9.11 -11.99
C THR A 107 5.45 -8.04 -11.84
N LYS A 108 5.03 -6.78 -11.96
CA LYS A 108 5.82 -5.61 -11.57
C LYS A 108 5.26 -5.03 -10.28
N THR A 109 6.12 -4.73 -9.31
CA THR A 109 5.72 -4.03 -8.07
C THR A 109 6.03 -2.55 -8.22
N MET A 110 5.02 -1.70 -8.06
CA MET A 110 5.14 -0.25 -8.06
C MET A 110 5.12 0.25 -6.61
N SER A 111 6.22 0.81 -6.13
CA SER A 111 6.36 1.30 -4.75
C SER A 111 6.12 2.81 -4.67
N ILE A 112 5.07 3.22 -3.96
CA ILE A 112 4.63 4.60 -3.82
C ILE A 112 4.97 5.13 -2.41
N PRO A 113 5.66 6.27 -2.29
CA PRO A 113 5.87 6.93 -1.00
C PRO A 113 4.56 7.41 -0.37
N GLY A 114 4.45 7.28 0.96
CA GLY A 114 3.23 7.62 1.69
C GLY A 114 2.83 9.09 1.60
N GLU A 115 3.78 10.01 1.41
CA GLU A 115 3.47 11.43 1.17
C GLU A 115 2.70 11.66 -0.13
N GLN A 116 2.92 10.84 -1.16
CA GLN A 116 2.15 10.91 -2.40
C GLN A 116 0.74 10.36 -2.21
N VAL A 117 0.58 9.29 -1.42
CA VAL A 117 -0.75 8.75 -1.06
C VAL A 117 -1.55 9.79 -0.28
N ARG A 118 -0.93 10.48 0.67
CA ARG A 118 -1.56 11.56 1.45
C ARG A 118 -1.86 12.82 0.66
N SER A 119 -1.26 12.96 -0.52
CA SER A 119 -1.52 14.08 -1.42
C SER A 119 -2.69 13.82 -2.36
N ILE A 120 -3.31 12.63 -2.32
CA ILE A 120 -4.41 12.32 -3.24
C ILE A 120 -5.60 13.23 -2.98
N THR A 121 -6.20 13.78 -4.04
CA THR A 121 -7.39 14.63 -3.92
C THR A 121 -8.52 13.90 -3.19
N GLY A 122 -9.01 14.52 -2.12
CA GLY A 122 -10.09 13.96 -1.28
C GLY A 122 -9.60 13.07 -0.14
N TYR A 123 -8.30 12.95 0.08
CA TYR A 123 -7.73 12.23 1.22
C TYR A 123 -8.33 12.70 2.54
N ALA A 124 -9.07 11.82 3.22
CA ALA A 124 -9.76 12.09 4.48
C ALA A 124 -10.09 10.78 5.20
N GLU A 125 -10.38 10.91 6.48
CA GLU A 125 -10.77 9.81 7.38
C GLU A 125 -11.98 9.03 6.85
N GLU A 126 -12.00 7.72 7.11
CA GLU A 126 -13.01 6.74 6.66
C GLU A 126 -13.20 6.64 5.13
N GLN A 127 -12.39 7.34 4.33
CA GLN A 127 -12.46 7.24 2.88
C GLN A 127 -11.69 6.05 2.34
N THR A 128 -12.12 5.56 1.17
CA THR A 128 -11.50 4.42 0.50
C THR A 128 -10.58 4.89 -0.63
N ILE A 129 -9.35 4.35 -0.63
CA ILE A 129 -8.37 4.46 -1.71
C ILE A 129 -8.63 3.34 -2.71
N THR A 130 -8.91 3.70 -3.96
CA THR A 130 -9.05 2.76 -5.08
C THR A 130 -7.92 2.98 -6.08
N ILE A 131 -7.29 1.88 -6.53
CA ILE A 131 -6.12 1.91 -7.42
C ILE A 131 -6.45 1.31 -8.79
N ARG A 132 -5.91 1.92 -9.85
CA ARG A 132 -5.82 1.33 -11.19
C ARG A 132 -4.44 1.61 -11.80
N ALA A 133 -4.12 0.99 -12.92
CA ALA A 133 -2.87 1.25 -13.64
C ALA A 133 -3.08 1.29 -15.15
N ASN A 134 -2.17 1.97 -15.83
CA ASN A 134 -2.04 1.92 -17.28
C ASN A 134 -0.72 1.25 -17.63
N ILE A 135 -0.73 0.34 -18.60
CA ILE A 135 0.47 -0.25 -19.19
C ILE A 135 0.61 0.29 -20.61
N TYR A 136 1.84 0.64 -20.98
CA TYR A 136 2.19 1.00 -22.34
C TYR A 136 3.31 0.09 -22.84
N ASP A 137 3.20 -0.36 -24.08
CA ASP A 137 4.31 -1.04 -24.77
C ASP A 137 5.41 -0.04 -25.18
N VAL A 138 6.48 -0.54 -25.81
CA VAL A 138 7.59 0.30 -26.28
C VAL A 138 7.16 1.32 -27.35
N PRO A 139 6.33 0.97 -28.35
CA PRO A 139 5.78 1.93 -29.31
C PRO A 139 4.83 2.98 -28.72
N GLY A 140 4.25 2.72 -27.55
CA GLY A 140 3.40 3.63 -26.78
C GLY A 140 1.90 3.33 -26.85
N ASN A 141 1.49 2.19 -27.38
CA ASN A 141 0.10 1.74 -27.30
C ASN A 141 -0.29 1.49 -25.84
N GLU A 142 -1.52 1.82 -25.47
CA GLU A 142 -1.96 1.89 -24.07
C GLU A 142 -3.09 0.92 -23.78
N THR A 143 -2.99 0.26 -22.63
CA THR A 143 -4.13 -0.45 -22.03
C THR A 143 -4.38 0.06 -20.62
N ILE A 144 -5.64 0.43 -20.36
CA ILE A 144 -6.12 0.84 -19.05
C ILE A 144 -6.60 -0.42 -18.32
N GLY A 145 -5.93 -0.77 -17.23
CA GLY A 145 -6.31 -1.90 -16.40
C GLY A 145 -7.57 -1.65 -15.59
N ALA A 146 -8.30 -2.72 -15.30
CA ALA A 146 -9.38 -2.70 -14.32
C ALA A 146 -8.84 -2.39 -12.91
N GLU A 147 -9.69 -1.79 -12.09
CA GLU A 147 -9.37 -1.42 -10.69
C GLU A 147 -8.95 -2.64 -9.87
N SER A 148 -8.07 -2.44 -8.89
CA SER A 148 -7.75 -3.49 -7.93
C SER A 148 -9.01 -3.88 -7.15
N THR A 149 -9.14 -5.16 -6.82
CA THR A 149 -10.14 -5.62 -5.86
C THR A 149 -9.77 -5.29 -4.41
N THR A 150 -8.52 -4.90 -4.17
CA THR A 150 -8.04 -4.51 -2.85
C THR A 150 -8.22 -3.02 -2.67
N GLU A 151 -9.08 -2.67 -1.72
CA GLU A 151 -9.40 -1.30 -1.34
C GLU A 151 -8.88 -1.03 0.07
N LEU A 152 -8.21 0.11 0.26
CA LEU A 152 -7.71 0.52 1.58
C LEU A 152 -8.61 1.60 2.15
N THR A 153 -9.06 1.42 3.39
CA THR A 153 -9.77 2.46 4.15
C THR A 153 -8.74 3.29 4.92
N ILE A 154 -8.82 4.61 4.77
CA ILE A 154 -8.00 5.54 5.55
C ILE A 154 -8.51 5.52 6.98
N GLU A 155 -7.62 5.23 7.93
CA GLU A 155 -7.84 5.31 9.38
C GLU A 155 -6.57 5.81 10.06
N GLU A 156 -6.46 7.12 10.23
CA GLU A 156 -5.28 7.76 10.81
C GLU A 156 -5.49 8.24 12.24
N THR A 157 -6.71 8.13 12.78
CA THR A 157 -7.00 8.57 14.15
C THR A 157 -6.38 7.63 15.17
N SER A 158 -5.77 8.23 16.20
CA SER A 158 -5.15 7.45 17.28
C SER A 158 -6.20 7.08 18.32
N PRO A 159 -6.17 5.84 18.84
CA PRO A 159 -7.06 5.45 19.91
C PRO A 159 -6.74 6.20 21.20
N SER A 160 -7.76 6.33 22.05
CA SER A 160 -7.70 6.99 23.35
C SER A 160 -8.29 6.12 24.44
N ILE A 161 -7.69 6.16 25.63
CA ILE A 161 -8.22 5.48 26.82
C ILE A 161 -9.31 6.38 27.41
N THR A 162 -10.54 5.87 27.45
CA THR A 162 -11.71 6.60 27.99
C THR A 162 -11.91 6.32 29.48
N TYR A 163 -11.39 5.20 29.98
CA TYR A 163 -11.46 4.83 31.39
C TYR A 163 -10.28 3.96 31.78
N VAL A 164 -9.68 4.24 32.94
CA VAL A 164 -8.70 3.37 33.57
C VAL A 164 -8.93 3.35 35.08
N SER A 165 -8.88 2.15 35.67
CA SER A 165 -8.93 1.98 37.12
C SER A 165 -8.03 0.84 37.55
N TYR A 166 -7.57 0.85 38.79
CA TYR A 166 -6.78 -0.22 39.37
C TYR A 166 -7.37 -0.64 40.72
N ARG A 167 -7.31 -1.92 41.03
CA ARG A 167 -7.72 -2.47 42.34
C ARG A 167 -6.99 -3.77 42.64
N SER A 168 -6.82 -4.10 43.90
CA SER A 168 -6.41 -5.44 44.32
C SER A 168 -7.62 -6.34 44.62
N ASN A 169 -7.35 -7.63 44.85
CA ASN A 169 -8.32 -8.58 45.43
C ASN A 169 -8.26 -8.64 46.97
N PHE A 170 -7.56 -7.72 47.66
CA PHE A 170 -7.57 -7.63 49.12
C PHE A 170 -8.90 -7.03 49.63
N SER A 171 -9.19 -7.18 50.94
CA SER A 171 -10.44 -6.67 51.53
C SER A 171 -10.57 -5.16 51.43
N ASP A 172 -9.47 -4.42 51.62
CA ASP A 172 -9.32 -3.05 51.18
C ASP A 172 -8.68 -3.05 49.79
N THR A 173 -9.45 -2.75 48.74
CA THR A 173 -9.01 -2.86 47.35
C THR A 173 -7.87 -1.90 46.96
N THR A 174 -7.51 -0.96 47.85
CA THR A 174 -6.40 -0.03 47.68
C THR A 174 -5.08 -0.56 48.23
N LEU A 175 -5.11 -1.67 48.97
CA LEU A 175 -3.94 -2.31 49.57
C LEU A 175 -3.69 -3.68 48.94
N ALA A 176 -2.44 -4.12 48.91
CA ALA A 176 -2.07 -5.46 48.49
C ALA A 176 -0.79 -5.90 49.23
N THR A 177 -0.62 -7.21 49.38
CA THR A 177 0.65 -7.84 49.77
C THR A 177 0.90 -9.04 48.86
N VAL A 178 2.00 -9.76 49.06
CA VAL A 178 2.36 -10.95 48.29
C VAL A 178 1.18 -11.93 48.21
N GLY A 179 0.93 -12.45 47.01
CA GLY A 179 -0.18 -13.35 46.69
C GLY A 179 -1.51 -12.66 46.36
N HIS A 180 -1.59 -11.32 46.43
CA HIS A 180 -2.77 -10.58 45.98
C HIS A 180 -2.66 -10.20 44.49
N GLU A 181 -3.77 -10.33 43.77
CA GLU A 181 -3.88 -9.95 42.36
C GLU A 181 -4.25 -8.47 42.25
N ILE A 182 -3.42 -7.70 41.55
CA ILE A 182 -3.75 -6.38 41.03
C ILE A 182 -4.46 -6.56 39.69
N THR A 183 -5.61 -5.92 39.55
CA THR A 183 -6.36 -5.81 38.30
C THR A 183 -6.41 -4.35 37.88
N VAL A 184 -5.81 -4.03 36.74
CA VAL A 184 -6.05 -2.79 36.00
C VAL A 184 -7.18 -3.05 35.00
N THR A 185 -8.21 -2.23 35.02
CA THR A 185 -9.28 -2.23 34.02
C THR A 185 -9.09 -1.04 33.11
N LEU A 186 -9.06 -1.26 31.80
CA LEU A 186 -9.00 -0.19 30.82
C LEU A 186 -10.17 -0.28 29.83
N ARG A 187 -10.63 0.87 29.33
CA ARG A 187 -11.56 0.99 28.20
C ARG A 187 -11.04 2.03 27.22
N THR A 188 -11.22 1.79 25.94
CA THR A 188 -10.85 2.72 24.86
C THR A 188 -12.10 3.31 24.19
N ASN A 189 -11.91 4.26 23.28
CA ASN A 189 -12.97 4.84 22.45
C ASN A 189 -13.30 3.97 21.22
N GLU A 190 -12.45 3.00 20.92
CA GLU A 190 -12.52 2.12 19.74
C GLU A 190 -11.76 0.82 19.99
N ALA A 191 -11.94 -0.16 19.11
CA ALA A 191 -11.22 -1.42 19.17
C ALA A 191 -9.72 -1.20 18.92
N ILE A 192 -8.87 -1.74 19.80
CA ILE A 192 -7.41 -1.73 19.62
C ILE A 192 -6.87 -3.14 19.42
N GLN A 193 -5.67 -3.23 18.86
CA GLN A 193 -4.87 -4.45 18.93
C GLN A 193 -4.60 -4.81 20.41
N ASN A 194 -4.31 -6.09 20.68
CA ASN A 194 -4.06 -6.57 22.04
C ASN A 194 -3.00 -5.69 22.75
N PRO A 195 -3.37 -5.02 23.86
CA PRO A 195 -2.43 -4.17 24.57
C PRO A 195 -1.35 -5.01 25.26
N THR A 196 -0.24 -4.37 25.59
CA THR A 196 0.72 -4.90 26.58
C THR A 196 0.68 -4.00 27.81
N ALA A 197 0.87 -4.58 28.99
CA ALA A 197 0.89 -3.84 30.24
C ALA A 197 1.86 -4.47 31.21
N THR A 198 2.42 -3.64 32.09
CA THR A 198 3.19 -4.09 33.24
C THR A 198 2.56 -3.59 34.52
N ILE A 199 2.66 -4.38 35.58
CA ILE A 199 2.27 -4.02 36.94
C ILE A 199 3.46 -4.34 37.83
N SER A 200 3.95 -3.34 38.56
CA SER A 200 5.19 -3.46 39.34
C SER A 200 6.39 -3.94 38.51
N SER A 201 6.53 -3.43 37.28
CA SER A 201 7.57 -3.85 36.30
C SER A 201 7.48 -5.29 35.79
N ASN A 202 6.47 -6.06 36.20
CA ASN A 202 6.24 -7.41 35.70
C ASN A 202 5.17 -7.41 34.60
N THR A 203 5.31 -8.29 33.62
CA THR A 203 4.33 -8.46 32.54
C THR A 203 2.97 -8.87 33.12
N ALA A 204 1.94 -8.09 32.83
CA ALA A 204 0.58 -8.40 33.23
C ALA A 204 -0.06 -9.42 32.26
N ASN A 205 -0.94 -10.27 32.78
CA ASN A 205 -1.82 -11.11 31.99
C ASN A 205 -2.98 -10.26 31.45
N ILE A 206 -3.11 -10.21 30.12
CA ILE A 206 -4.10 -9.41 29.41
C ILE A 206 -5.32 -10.28 29.10
N ILE A 207 -6.50 -9.83 29.52
CA ILE A 207 -7.79 -10.48 29.27
C ILE A 207 -8.68 -9.50 28.54
N ASP A 208 -9.07 -9.85 27.31
CA ASP A 208 -10.10 -9.16 26.54
C ASP A 208 -11.48 -9.45 27.13
N LEU A 209 -12.22 -8.39 27.45
CA LEU A 209 -13.58 -8.47 28.01
C LEU A 209 -14.66 -8.23 26.95
N GLY A 210 -14.26 -7.89 25.72
CA GLY A 210 -15.13 -7.38 24.67
C GLY A 210 -15.64 -5.96 24.93
N GLY A 211 -16.17 -5.32 23.89
CA GLY A 211 -16.69 -3.95 23.98
C GLY A 211 -15.61 -2.94 24.37
N ASP A 212 -14.44 -3.06 23.74
CA ASP A 212 -13.31 -2.13 23.89
C ASP A 212 -12.81 -2.02 25.34
N ALA A 213 -12.81 -3.14 26.06
CA ALA A 213 -12.42 -3.22 27.46
C ALA A 213 -11.49 -4.41 27.75
N TRP A 214 -10.50 -4.19 28.63
CA TRP A 214 -9.51 -5.21 29.01
C TRP A 214 -9.25 -5.20 30.51
N HIS A 215 -8.89 -6.38 31.04
CA HIS A 215 -8.18 -6.50 32.31
C HIS A 215 -6.70 -6.77 32.07
N CYS A 216 -5.84 -6.03 32.76
CA CYS A 216 -4.43 -6.38 32.92
C CYS A 216 -4.24 -6.83 34.37
N LYS A 217 -3.79 -8.07 34.57
CA LYS A 217 -3.73 -8.70 35.89
C LYS A 217 -2.32 -9.14 36.26
N TYR A 218 -1.97 -9.00 37.51
CA TYR A 218 -0.70 -9.47 38.02
C TYR A 218 -0.81 -9.82 39.51
N GLU A 219 -0.29 -10.98 39.90
CA GLU A 219 -0.22 -11.40 41.30
C GLU A 219 1.10 -10.96 41.92
N MET A 220 1.03 -10.13 42.97
CA MET A 220 2.20 -9.58 43.65
C MET A 220 3.09 -10.69 44.23
N GLN A 221 4.38 -10.59 43.97
CA GLN A 221 5.43 -11.51 44.42
C GLN A 221 6.32 -10.84 45.48
N ASP A 222 7.04 -11.65 46.25
CA ASP A 222 7.97 -11.17 47.29
C ASP A 222 9.17 -10.39 46.71
N SER A 223 9.46 -10.59 45.42
CA SER A 223 10.50 -9.87 44.69
C SER A 223 10.08 -8.49 44.17
N ASP A 224 8.80 -8.15 44.28
CA ASP A 224 8.30 -6.87 43.77
C ASP A 224 8.73 -5.72 44.66
N SER A 225 9.10 -4.59 44.05
CA SER A 225 9.51 -3.42 44.81
C SER A 225 8.31 -2.77 45.50
N GLU A 226 8.50 -2.42 46.78
CA GLU A 226 7.58 -1.54 47.52
C GLU A 226 7.72 -0.07 47.04
N GLU A 227 7.64 0.18 45.74
CA GLU A 227 7.67 1.54 45.22
C GLU A 227 6.25 2.11 45.12
N LEU A 228 6.04 3.24 45.78
CA LEU A 228 4.82 4.03 45.73
C LEU A 228 4.70 4.68 44.33
N TYR A 229 4.06 3.99 43.39
CA TYR A 229 3.74 4.58 42.08
C TYR A 229 2.60 5.59 42.23
N LEU A 230 2.94 6.85 42.53
CA LEU A 230 2.04 7.99 42.35
C LEU A 230 2.04 8.34 40.86
N PHE A 231 1.04 7.89 40.11
CA PHE A 231 0.78 8.44 38.79
C PHE A 231 0.16 9.83 38.96
N LYS A 232 0.87 10.87 38.50
CA LYS A 232 0.33 12.21 38.25
C LYS A 232 -0.30 12.27 36.87
#